data_AF-A0A519L318-F1
#
_entry.id   AF-A0A519L318-F1
#
_cell.length_a   1.000
_cell.length_b   1.000
_cell.length_c   1.000
_cell.angle_alpha   90.00
_cell.angle_beta   90.00
_cell.angle_gamma   90.00
#
_symmetry.space_group_name_H-M   'P 1'
#
loop_
_entity.id
_entity.type
_entity.pdbx_description
1 polymer ?
#
loop_
_entity_poly.entity_id
_entity_poly.type
_entity_poly.pdbx_seq_one_letter_code
_entity_poly.pdbx_strand_id
1 'polypeptide(L)'
;MRLKSILVSTTALLCLAGAAQAQQADPARLNEHTRVLASDEFEGRGVATPGEQKTVDYVVSQFQALGLEPGGPDGQWVQVARLSRTQQDGPAVITATVNGQARSLERGPQILVSSDRPVDRITVADAPVIFAGYGVDAPERGWDDFKDVDVR
;
A
#
# COMPACT_ATOMS: atom_id res chain seq x y z
N MET A 1 -61.51 28.44 -25.64
CA MET A 1 -61.54 28.02 -24.22
C MET A 1 -61.31 26.51 -24.18
N ARG A 2 -60.06 26.09 -23.99
CA ARG A 2 -59.40 25.72 -22.71
C ARG A 2 -59.69 24.27 -22.30
N LEU A 3 -58.64 23.65 -21.73
CA LEU A 3 -58.59 22.38 -20.97
C LEU A 3 -58.56 21.12 -21.86
N LYS A 4 -57.54 20.24 -21.84
CA LYS A 4 -56.73 19.75 -20.72
C LYS A 4 -55.35 19.26 -21.22
N SER A 5 -54.31 20.06 -21.00
CA SER A 5 -52.90 19.66 -21.10
C SER A 5 -52.35 19.49 -19.68
N ILE A 6 -52.83 18.50 -18.92
CA ILE A 6 -52.34 18.23 -17.56
C ILE A 6 -52.50 16.73 -17.28
N LEU A 7 -51.59 15.88 -17.77
CA LEU A 7 -51.49 14.50 -17.29
C LEU A 7 -50.10 13.85 -17.51
N VAL A 8 -49.01 14.61 -17.47
CA VAL A 8 -47.64 14.06 -17.60
C VAL A 8 -46.73 14.42 -16.41
N SER A 9 -47.23 15.17 -15.42
CA SER A 9 -46.36 15.77 -14.39
C SER A 9 -46.44 15.14 -13.00
N THR A 10 -46.91 13.89 -12.87
CA THR A 10 -47.01 13.22 -11.55
C THR A 10 -46.08 12.01 -11.39
N THR A 11 -45.52 11.45 -12.47
CA THR A 11 -44.62 10.28 -12.36
C THR A 11 -43.16 10.66 -12.10
N ALA A 12 -42.77 11.91 -12.36
CA ALA A 12 -41.40 12.38 -12.13
C ALA A 12 -41.06 12.65 -10.65
N LEU A 13 -42.06 12.71 -9.76
CA LEU A 13 -41.83 13.02 -8.34
C LEU A 13 -41.57 11.78 -7.46
N LEU A 14 -41.82 10.56 -7.96
CA LEU A 14 -41.49 9.34 -7.20
C LEU A 14 -40.02 8.91 -7.32
N CYS A 15 -39.27 9.42 -8.30
CA CYS A 15 -37.87 9.03 -8.51
C CYS A 15 -36.86 9.83 -7.67
N LEU A 16 -37.26 10.95 -7.03
CA LEU A 16 -36.35 11.74 -6.17
C LEU A 16 -36.44 11.39 -4.67
N ALA A 17 -37.44 10.61 -4.24
CA ALA A 17 -37.57 10.23 -2.83
C ALA A 17 -36.64 9.07 -2.42
N GLY A 18 -36.12 8.29 -3.37
CA GLY A 18 -35.26 7.14 -3.10
C GLY A 18 -33.78 7.47 -2.88
N ALA A 19 -33.32 8.65 -3.30
CA ALA A 19 -31.90 9.02 -3.24
C ALA A 19 -31.47 9.73 -1.95
N ALA A 20 -32.43 10.02 -1.05
CA ALA A 20 -32.19 10.83 0.16
C ALA A 20 -32.53 10.12 1.48
N GLN A 21 -32.67 8.79 1.47
CA GLN A 21 -32.34 8.06 2.68
C GLN A 21 -30.83 8.10 2.81
N ALA A 22 -30.31 9.12 3.50
CA ALA A 22 -28.99 9.02 4.08
C ALA A 22 -28.99 7.69 4.85
N GLN A 23 -28.29 6.68 4.32
CA GLN A 23 -28.13 5.40 4.97
C GLN A 23 -27.47 5.72 6.30
N GLN A 24 -28.26 5.80 7.38
CA GLN A 24 -27.73 6.12 8.69
C GLN A 24 -26.70 5.03 8.98
N ALA A 25 -25.46 5.44 9.22
CA ALA A 25 -24.40 4.51 9.52
C ALA A 25 -24.75 3.85 10.86
N ASP A 26 -25.16 2.58 10.81
CA ASP A 26 -25.47 1.79 11.99
C ASP A 26 -24.17 1.52 12.79
N PRO A 27 -24.02 2.09 13.99
CA PRO A 27 -22.82 1.91 14.80
C PRO A 27 -22.58 0.44 15.17
N ALA A 28 -23.64 -0.36 15.34
CA ALA A 28 -23.52 -1.78 15.66
C ALA A 28 -22.88 -2.54 14.49
N ARG A 29 -23.33 -2.26 13.27
CA ARG A 29 -22.76 -2.85 12.06
C ARG A 29 -21.30 -2.45 11.83
N LEU A 30 -20.94 -1.19 12.09
CA LEU A 30 -19.54 -0.74 12.03
C LEU A 30 -18.66 -1.44 13.06
N ASN A 31 -19.15 -1.60 14.30
CA ASN A 31 -18.46 -2.31 15.35
C ASN A 31 -18.24 -3.78 14.96
N GLU A 32 -19.27 -4.42 14.42
CA GLU A 32 -19.21 -5.81 13.97
C GLU A 32 -18.13 -6.03 12.89
N HIS A 33 -18.09 -5.19 11.86
CA HIS A 33 -17.02 -5.25 10.84
C HIS A 33 -15.64 -5.09 11.47
N THR A 34 -15.50 -4.15 12.41
CA THR A 34 -14.24 -3.92 13.12
C THR A 34 -13.83 -5.14 13.93
N ARG A 35 -14.77 -5.74 14.67
CA ARG A 35 -14.55 -6.93 15.50
C ARG A 35 -14.09 -8.12 14.66
N VAL A 36 -14.73 -8.36 13.52
CA VAL A 36 -14.35 -9.47 12.62
C VAL A 36 -12.97 -9.24 12.03
N LEU A 37 -12.74 -8.07 11.42
CA LEU A 37 -11.47 -7.76 10.74
C LEU A 37 -10.26 -7.62 11.69
N ALA A 38 -10.50 -7.39 12.97
CA ALA A 38 -9.48 -7.31 14.01
C ALA A 38 -9.38 -8.59 14.86
N SER A 39 -10.13 -9.64 14.52
CA SER A 39 -10.09 -10.90 15.27
C SER A 39 -8.81 -11.69 15.00
N ASP A 40 -8.44 -12.54 15.96
CA ASP A 40 -7.29 -13.45 15.83
C ASP A 40 -7.42 -14.38 14.63
N GLU A 41 -8.65 -14.74 14.24
CA GLU A 41 -8.93 -15.55 13.04
C GLU A 41 -8.39 -14.89 11.76
N PHE A 42 -8.36 -13.56 11.70
CA PHE A 42 -7.83 -12.84 10.53
C PHE A 42 -6.31 -12.73 10.56
N GLU A 43 -5.64 -12.99 11.69
CA GLU A 43 -4.17 -13.00 11.82
C GLU A 43 -3.51 -11.66 11.39
N GLY A 44 -4.30 -10.57 11.34
CA GLY A 44 -3.91 -9.29 10.77
C GLY A 44 -4.29 -9.12 9.30
N ARG A 45 -3.85 -8.03 8.67
CA ARG A 45 -4.24 -7.66 7.28
C ARG A 45 -3.04 -7.24 6.44
N GLY A 46 -1.89 -7.87 6.72
CA GLY A 46 -0.64 -7.60 6.03
C GLY A 46 -0.71 -8.07 4.59
N VAL A 47 -0.06 -7.34 3.69
CA VAL A 47 -0.02 -7.67 2.27
C VAL A 47 0.75 -8.97 2.03
N ALA A 48 0.24 -9.82 1.15
CA ALA A 48 0.75 -11.16 0.82
C ALA A 48 0.82 -12.11 2.05
N THR A 49 -0.15 -12.01 2.97
CA THR A 49 -0.31 -12.95 4.09
C THR A 49 -1.65 -13.70 4.00
N PRO A 50 -1.84 -14.82 4.73
CA PRO A 50 -3.14 -15.49 4.81
C PRO A 50 -4.28 -14.57 5.25
N GLY A 51 -3.98 -13.60 6.13
CA GLY A 51 -4.95 -12.60 6.61
C GLY A 51 -5.44 -11.63 5.54
N GLU A 52 -4.63 -11.33 4.52
CA GLU A 52 -5.07 -10.57 3.35
C GLU A 52 -6.19 -11.30 2.61
N GLN A 53 -6.00 -12.59 2.31
CA GLN A 53 -7.00 -13.37 1.58
C GLN A 53 -8.34 -13.42 2.35
N LYS A 54 -8.29 -13.70 3.66
CA LYS A 54 -9.48 -13.68 4.54
C LYS A 54 -10.18 -12.31 4.51
N THR A 55 -9.41 -11.23 4.55
CA THR A 55 -9.91 -9.85 4.48
C THR A 55 -10.60 -9.55 3.15
N VAL A 56 -9.97 -9.93 2.04
CA VAL A 56 -10.51 -9.74 0.69
C VAL A 56 -11.83 -10.50 0.56
N ASP A 57 -11.86 -11.78 0.94
CA ASP A 57 -13.07 -12.61 0.86
C ASP A 57 -14.20 -12.04 1.73
N TYR A 58 -13.88 -11.55 2.93
CA TYR A 58 -14.84 -10.89 3.80
C TYR A 58 -15.45 -9.66 3.12
N VAL A 59 -14.63 -8.72 2.62
CA VAL A 59 -15.12 -7.50 1.97
C VAL A 59 -15.95 -7.82 0.73
N VAL A 60 -15.51 -8.77 -0.11
CA VAL A 60 -16.27 -9.23 -1.27
C VAL A 60 -17.63 -9.79 -0.84
N SER A 61 -17.69 -10.62 0.20
CA SER A 61 -18.95 -11.15 0.71
C SER A 61 -19.90 -10.06 1.21
N GLN A 62 -19.36 -8.99 1.82
CA GLN A 62 -20.18 -7.85 2.27
C GLN A 62 -20.73 -7.07 1.07
N PHE A 63 -19.96 -6.90 0.01
CA PHE A 63 -20.42 -6.24 -1.21
C PHE A 63 -21.49 -7.06 -1.94
N GLN A 64 -21.30 -8.38 -2.00
CA GLN A 64 -22.32 -9.29 -2.54
C GLN A 64 -23.61 -9.26 -1.72
N ALA A 65 -23.52 -9.24 -0.39
CA ALA A 65 -24.68 -9.15 0.50
C ALA A 65 -25.44 -7.82 0.35
N LEU A 66 -24.75 -6.75 -0.08
CA LEU A 66 -25.36 -5.46 -0.42
C LEU A 66 -25.98 -5.44 -1.83
N GLY A 67 -25.86 -6.52 -2.61
CA GLY A 67 -26.37 -6.59 -3.99
C GLY A 67 -25.56 -5.78 -4.98
N LEU A 68 -24.30 -5.47 -4.68
CA LEU A 68 -23.40 -4.82 -5.62
C LEU A 68 -22.97 -5.78 -6.73
N GLU A 69 -22.45 -5.22 -7.82
CA GLU A 69 -21.83 -5.96 -8.92
C GLU A 69 -20.30 -5.79 -8.88
N PRO A 70 -19.52 -6.77 -9.37
CA PRO A 70 -18.07 -6.65 -9.43
C PRO A 70 -17.62 -5.53 -10.38
N GLY A 71 -16.62 -4.75 -9.96
CA GLY A 71 -16.06 -3.64 -10.74
C GLY A 71 -14.60 -3.84 -11.20
N GLY A 72 -14.01 -5.01 -10.97
CA GLY A 72 -12.64 -5.32 -11.35
C GLY A 72 -12.49 -5.72 -12.81
N PRO A 73 -11.24 -5.92 -13.28
CA PRO A 73 -10.96 -6.39 -14.64
C PRO A 73 -11.75 -7.66 -14.98
N ASP A 74 -12.29 -7.74 -16.20
CA ASP A 74 -13.05 -8.89 -16.69
C ASP A 74 -14.23 -9.33 -15.79
N GLY A 75 -14.86 -8.35 -15.12
CA GLY A 75 -16.00 -8.60 -14.23
C GLY A 75 -15.63 -9.30 -12.92
N GLN A 76 -14.35 -9.26 -12.51
CA GLN A 76 -13.89 -9.84 -11.25
C GLN A 76 -14.17 -8.91 -10.06
N TRP A 77 -14.25 -9.49 -8.86
CA TRP A 77 -14.44 -8.73 -7.61
C TRP A 77 -13.18 -8.00 -7.14
N VAL A 78 -12.01 -8.39 -7.65
CA VAL A 78 -10.72 -7.93 -7.16
C VAL A 78 -9.83 -7.47 -8.30
N GLN A 79 -9.00 -6.46 -8.03
CA GLN A 79 -7.91 -6.05 -8.90
C GLN A 79 -6.58 -6.54 -8.30
N VAL A 80 -5.84 -7.33 -9.07
CA VAL A 80 -4.54 -7.84 -8.62
C VAL A 80 -3.47 -6.76 -8.76
N ALA A 81 -2.91 -6.33 -7.63
CA ALA A 81 -1.69 -5.51 -7.60
C ALA A 81 -0.46 -6.42 -7.60
N ARG A 82 0.44 -6.24 -8.57
CA ARG A 82 1.72 -6.96 -8.59
C ARG A 82 2.71 -6.22 -7.72
N LEU A 83 3.26 -6.92 -6.74
CA LEU A 83 4.21 -6.39 -5.79
C LEU A 83 5.54 -7.12 -5.92
N SER A 84 6.63 -6.36 -5.82
CA SER A 84 7.97 -6.92 -5.67
C SER A 84 8.37 -6.78 -4.21
N ARG A 85 8.89 -7.86 -3.62
CA ARG A 85 9.48 -7.87 -2.29
C ARG A 85 10.91 -8.38 -2.42
N THR A 86 11.86 -7.54 -2.06
CA THR A 86 13.25 -7.98 -1.89
C THR A 86 13.48 -8.30 -0.43
N GLN A 87 13.97 -9.51 -0.16
CA GLN A 87 14.30 -9.96 1.17
C GLN A 87 15.79 -10.28 1.24
N GLN A 88 16.46 -9.77 2.26
CA GLN A 88 17.88 -10.01 2.51
C GLN A 88 18.02 -10.94 3.72
N ASP A 89 17.91 -12.23 3.46
CA ASP A 89 18.07 -13.27 4.47
C ASP A 89 19.49 -13.84 4.45
N GLY A 90 19.92 -14.40 5.59
CA GLY A 90 21.22 -15.04 5.72
C GLY A 90 22.37 -14.11 6.15
N PRO A 91 23.57 -14.68 6.34
CA PRO A 91 24.72 -13.96 6.85
C PRO A 91 25.23 -12.94 5.83
N ALA A 92 25.52 -11.72 6.28
CA ALA A 92 26.28 -10.74 5.50
C ALA A 92 27.60 -10.47 6.22
N VAL A 93 28.69 -10.42 5.44
CA VAL A 93 29.99 -9.96 5.93
C VAL A 93 30.13 -8.51 5.48
N ILE A 94 30.15 -7.60 6.45
CA ILE A 94 30.30 -6.18 6.20
C ILE A 94 31.56 -5.74 6.93
N THR A 95 32.54 -5.26 6.18
CA THR A 95 33.81 -4.80 6.72
C THR A 95 34.15 -3.45 6.13
N ALA A 96 34.55 -2.51 6.98
CA ALA A 96 35.07 -1.22 6.59
C ALA A 96 36.53 -1.10 7.06
N THR A 97 37.40 -0.58 6.20
CA THR A 97 38.77 -0.26 6.57
C THR A 97 38.88 1.22 6.87
N VAL A 98 39.26 1.56 8.10
CA VAL A 98 39.44 2.95 8.55
C VAL A 98 40.88 3.10 9.05
N ASN A 99 41.65 4.00 8.45
CA ASN A 99 43.07 4.22 8.78
C ASN A 99 43.92 2.93 8.75
N GLY A 100 43.67 2.07 7.75
CA GLY A 100 44.37 0.79 7.60
C GLY A 100 43.89 -0.32 8.55
N GLN A 101 42.88 -0.07 9.38
CA GLN A 101 42.33 -1.07 10.31
C GLN A 101 40.97 -1.55 9.84
N ALA A 102 40.83 -2.85 9.67
CA ALA A 102 39.55 -3.49 9.36
C ALA A 102 38.61 -3.49 10.57
N ARG A 103 37.35 -3.15 10.35
CA ARG A 103 36.27 -3.18 11.33
C ARG A 103 35.08 -3.94 10.76
N SER A 104 34.62 -4.95 11.47
CA SER A 104 33.37 -5.65 11.14
C SER A 104 32.18 -4.81 11.59
N LEU A 105 31.13 -4.77 10.78
CA LEU A 105 29.89 -4.05 11.08
C LEU A 105 28.69 -5.01 11.13
N GLU A 106 27.83 -4.82 12.11
CA GLU A 106 26.59 -5.56 12.27
C GLU A 106 25.47 -4.95 11.41
N ARG A 107 24.88 -5.77 10.52
CA ARG A 107 23.72 -5.39 9.73
C ARG A 107 22.52 -5.12 10.64
N GLY A 108 21.91 -3.94 10.52
CA GLY A 108 20.81 -3.45 11.35
C GLY A 108 21.29 -2.43 12.37
N PRO A 109 21.84 -2.83 13.53
CA PRO A 109 22.21 -1.90 14.59
C PRO A 109 23.28 -0.88 14.21
N GLN A 110 24.23 -1.25 13.34
CA GLN A 110 25.37 -0.40 12.97
C GLN A 110 25.31 0.08 11.52
N ILE A 111 24.79 -0.75 10.61
CA ILE A 111 24.69 -0.40 9.19
C ILE A 111 23.47 -1.05 8.53
N LEU A 112 22.76 -0.28 7.72
CA LEU A 112 21.74 -0.80 6.82
C LEU A 112 22.34 -0.92 5.42
N VAL A 113 22.25 -2.10 4.82
CA VAL A 113 22.65 -2.34 3.42
C VAL A 113 21.46 -2.97 2.74
N SER A 114 20.91 -2.30 1.74
CA SER A 114 19.75 -2.77 0.97
C SER A 114 20.03 -2.72 -0.53
N SER A 115 19.25 -3.48 -1.29
CA SER A 115 19.22 -3.45 -2.75
C SER A 115 17.84 -3.89 -3.22
N ASP A 116 17.37 -3.32 -4.30
CA ASP A 116 16.14 -3.71 -5.01
C ASP A 116 16.40 -4.74 -6.12
N ARG A 117 17.67 -4.96 -6.48
CA ARG A 117 18.07 -5.92 -7.52
C ARG A 117 17.64 -7.36 -7.19
N PRO A 118 16.98 -8.06 -8.12
CA PRO A 118 16.52 -9.43 -7.92
C PRO A 118 17.66 -10.43 -8.20
N VAL A 119 18.72 -10.39 -7.39
CA VAL A 119 19.87 -11.29 -7.48
C VAL A 119 20.17 -11.93 -6.13
N ASP A 120 20.61 -13.19 -6.15
CA ASP A 120 20.84 -13.97 -4.92
C ASP A 120 22.02 -13.46 -4.08
N ARG A 121 22.97 -12.77 -4.71
CA ARG A 121 24.16 -12.24 -4.03
C ARG A 121 24.67 -10.97 -4.67
N ILE A 122 25.02 -10.00 -3.82
CA ILE A 122 25.72 -8.77 -4.20
C ILE A 122 27.07 -8.76 -3.50
N THR A 123 28.12 -8.44 -4.24
CA THR A 123 29.47 -8.26 -3.69
C THR A 123 29.94 -6.87 -4.07
N VAL A 124 30.30 -6.09 -3.06
CA VAL A 124 30.97 -4.79 -3.19
C VAL A 124 32.33 -4.96 -2.53
N ALA A 125 33.40 -4.72 -3.30
CA ALA A 125 34.77 -4.88 -2.85
C ALA A 125 35.52 -3.57 -3.08
N ASP A 126 36.35 -3.18 -2.10
CA ASP A 126 37.26 -2.02 -2.17
C ASP A 126 36.61 -0.72 -2.64
N ALA A 127 35.33 -0.53 -2.30
CA ALA A 127 34.59 0.68 -2.63
C ALA A 127 34.90 1.81 -1.63
N PRO A 128 35.18 3.04 -2.11
CA PRO A 128 35.28 4.20 -1.24
C PRO A 128 33.97 4.45 -0.48
N VAL A 129 34.07 4.84 0.78
CA VAL A 129 32.92 5.27 1.59
C VAL A 129 32.98 6.79 1.73
N ILE A 130 31.86 7.44 1.39
CA ILE A 130 31.71 8.89 1.45
C ILE A 130 30.64 9.26 2.48
N PHE A 131 30.74 10.46 3.04
CA PHE A 131 29.66 11.05 3.83
C PHE A 131 28.89 12.04 2.96
N ALA A 132 27.63 11.73 2.64
CA ALA A 132 26.78 12.52 1.75
C ALA A 132 25.65 13.24 2.49
N GLY A 133 25.89 13.72 3.72
CA GLY A 133 24.88 14.48 4.48
C GLY A 133 23.57 13.72 4.68
N TYR A 134 22.47 14.26 4.15
CA TYR A 134 21.14 13.66 4.18
C TYR A 134 20.81 12.86 2.91
N GLY A 135 21.71 12.83 1.93
CA GLY A 135 21.50 12.18 0.64
C GLY A 135 20.46 12.88 -0.22
N VAL A 136 20.38 14.22 -0.12
CA VAL A 136 19.38 15.02 -0.83
C VAL A 136 19.93 15.54 -2.16
N ASP A 137 19.17 15.32 -3.23
CA ASP A 137 19.23 16.05 -4.48
C ASP A 137 17.88 16.77 -4.68
N ALA A 138 17.87 18.10 -4.54
CA ALA A 138 16.68 18.94 -4.65
C ALA A 138 17.02 20.24 -5.41
N PRO A 139 17.12 20.18 -6.75
CA PRO A 139 17.49 21.32 -7.58
C PRO A 139 16.55 22.52 -7.41
N GLU A 140 15.27 22.28 -7.15
CA GLU A 140 14.25 23.31 -6.90
C GLU A 140 14.48 24.12 -5.62
N ARG A 141 15.36 23.63 -4.73
CA ARG A 141 15.80 24.33 -3.51
C ARG A 141 17.27 24.75 -3.56
N GLY A 142 17.96 24.50 -4.66
CA GLY A 142 19.41 24.71 -4.76
C GLY A 142 20.21 23.85 -3.77
N TRP A 143 19.69 22.68 -3.39
CA TRP A 143 20.34 21.77 -2.44
C TRP A 143 20.82 20.53 -3.18
N ASP A 144 22.13 20.28 -3.10
CA ASP A 144 22.74 19.01 -3.53
C ASP A 144 23.84 18.60 -2.52
N ASP A 145 23.64 17.46 -1.85
CA ASP A 145 24.59 16.83 -0.93
C ASP A 145 25.68 16.02 -1.66
N PHE A 146 25.49 15.77 -2.96
CA PHE A 146 26.39 15.00 -3.83
C PHE A 146 27.24 15.87 -4.75
N LYS A 147 27.03 17.20 -4.79
CA LYS A 147 27.63 18.14 -5.76
C LYS A 147 29.16 18.06 -5.96
N ASP A 148 29.90 17.61 -4.95
CA ASP A 148 31.36 17.51 -4.97
C ASP A 148 31.86 16.05 -4.89
N VAL A 149 30.97 15.07 -5.11
CA VAL A 149 31.28 13.65 -4.95
C VAL A 149 30.80 12.83 -6.15
N ASP A 150 31.66 11.97 -6.67
CA ASP A 150 31.29 11.04 -7.75
C ASP A 150 30.62 9.79 -7.17
N VAL A 151 29.33 9.64 -7.45
CA VAL A 151 28.46 8.55 -6.93
C VAL A 151 27.82 7.73 -8.05
N ARG A 152 28.32 7.83 -9.28
CA ARG A 152 27.80 7.12 -10.46
C ARG A 152 28.29 5.69 -10.58
#